data_AF-A0A2E9GW98-F1
#
_entry.id   AF-A0A2E9GW98-F1
#
_cell.length_a   1.000
_cell.length_b   1.000
_cell.length_c   1.000
_cell.angle_alpha   90.00
_cell.angle_beta   90.00
_cell.angle_gamma   90.00
#
_symmetry.space_group_name_H-M   'P 1'
#
loop_
_entity.id
_entity.type
_entity.pdbx_description
1 polymer ?
#
loop_
_entity_poly.entity_id
_entity_poly.type
_entity_poly.pdbx_seq_one_letter_code
_entity_poly.pdbx_strand_id
1 'polypeptide(L)'
;MRRTRGDPAARAPAPPRTAQEALERARHHARTAAAEAVTALHAVLDAAALARDGSPAEAHVLLGPAARLLIQLARDLESEANSHAESLLVAVARAVDDEVARWEQSARDDTDARAVLRAFLGLRELLWEVGVRDPSSDTGSDGTHRPGQRTRSAPRVQRVSVEG
;
A
#
# COMPACT_ATOMS: atom_id res chain seq x y z
N MET A 1 -43.36 22.54 1.50
CA MET A 1 -42.69 23.00 0.27
C MET A 1 -41.20 22.65 0.34
N ARG A 2 -40.77 21.54 -0.26
CA ARG A 2 -39.35 21.13 -0.34
C ARG A 2 -38.74 21.71 -1.62
N ARG A 3 -37.77 22.61 -1.50
CA ARG A 3 -36.87 22.95 -2.62
C ARG A 3 -35.85 21.83 -2.74
N THR A 4 -35.98 21.00 -3.77
CA THR A 4 -34.89 20.17 -4.27
C THR A 4 -33.81 21.12 -4.78
N ARG A 5 -32.83 21.40 -3.92
CA ARG A 5 -31.56 22.03 -4.30
C ARG A 5 -30.94 21.04 -5.28
N GLY A 6 -30.95 21.40 -6.57
CA GLY A 6 -30.36 20.56 -7.61
C GLY A 6 -28.94 20.24 -7.21
N ASP A 7 -28.66 18.95 -7.03
CA ASP A 7 -27.30 18.46 -6.94
C ASP A 7 -26.57 19.01 -8.18
N PRO A 8 -25.45 19.74 -8.04
CA PRO A 8 -24.61 20.07 -9.17
C PRO A 8 -23.98 18.76 -9.63
N ALA A 9 -24.76 17.96 -10.37
CA ALA A 9 -24.32 16.75 -11.04
C ALA A 9 -23.04 17.12 -11.77
N ALA A 10 -21.97 16.46 -11.35
CA ALA A 10 -20.59 16.70 -11.72
C ALA A 10 -20.47 17.04 -13.20
N ARG A 11 -20.30 18.33 -13.52
CA ARG A 11 -19.88 18.73 -14.86
C ARG A 11 -18.55 18.06 -15.10
N ALA A 12 -18.48 17.21 -16.12
CA ALA A 12 -17.22 16.60 -16.52
C ALA A 12 -16.19 17.72 -16.74
N PRO A 13 -14.96 17.57 -16.20
CA PRO A 13 -13.92 18.57 -16.37
C PRO A 13 -13.63 18.76 -17.86
N ALA A 14 -13.38 20.01 -18.28
CA ALA A 14 -13.06 20.32 -19.67
C ALA A 14 -11.82 19.52 -20.13
N PRO A 15 -11.76 19.03 -21.38
CA PRO A 15 -10.62 18.23 -21.85
C PRO A 15 -9.29 19.03 -21.80
N PRO A 16 -8.13 18.37 -21.58
CA PRO A 16 -6.84 19.03 -21.61
C PRO A 16 -6.51 19.54 -23.02
N ARG A 17 -5.93 20.73 -23.10
CA ARG A 17 -5.54 21.38 -24.35
C ARG A 17 -4.13 20.97 -24.79
N THR A 18 -3.32 20.46 -23.87
CA THR A 18 -1.94 20.02 -24.11
C THR A 18 -1.61 18.75 -23.33
N ALA A 19 -0.58 18.01 -23.76
CA ALA A 19 -0.08 16.83 -23.03
C ALA A 19 0.46 17.19 -21.64
N GLN A 20 1.12 18.35 -21.52
CA GLN A 20 1.62 18.85 -20.24
C GLN A 20 0.48 19.09 -19.25
N GLU A 21 -0.60 19.73 -19.69
CA GLU A 21 -1.80 19.95 -18.88
C GLU A 21 -2.45 18.61 -18.46
N ALA A 22 -2.49 17.62 -19.36
CA ALA A 22 -3.00 16.29 -19.03
C ALA A 22 -2.14 15.61 -17.95
N LEU A 23 -0.81 15.71 -18.03
CA LEU A 23 0.12 15.17 -17.04
C LEU A 23 0.01 15.87 -15.69
N GLU A 24 -0.11 17.20 -15.68
CA GLU A 24 -0.31 17.98 -14.46
C GLU A 24 -1.59 17.58 -13.73
N ARG A 25 -2.70 17.42 -14.47
CA ARG A 25 -3.96 16.91 -13.90
C ARG A 25 -3.81 15.49 -13.37
N ALA A 26 -3.15 14.60 -14.12
CA ALA A 26 -2.92 13.23 -13.68
C ALA A 26 -2.12 13.19 -12.36
N ARG A 27 -1.06 14.00 -12.24
CA ARG A 27 -0.28 14.14 -11.00
C ARG A 27 -1.12 14.69 -9.85
N HIS A 28 -1.97 15.67 -10.13
CA HIS A 28 -2.88 16.20 -9.12
C HIS A 28 -3.84 15.12 -8.61
N HIS A 29 -4.52 14.39 -9.51
CA HIS A 29 -5.41 13.30 -9.12
C HIS A 29 -4.71 12.17 -8.38
N ALA A 30 -3.50 11.80 -8.81
CA ALA A 30 -2.69 10.81 -8.12
C ALA A 30 -2.38 11.22 -6.66
N ARG A 31 -2.04 12.50 -6.44
CA ARG A 31 -1.80 13.04 -5.10
C ARG A 31 -3.06 13.06 -4.25
N THR A 32 -4.20 13.47 -4.80
CA THR A 32 -5.50 13.41 -4.11
C THR A 32 -5.83 11.97 -3.71
N ALA A 33 -5.70 11.01 -4.64
CA ALA A 33 -5.94 9.60 -4.35
C ALA A 33 -5.01 9.06 -3.26
N ALA A 34 -3.74 9.48 -3.26
CA ALA A 34 -2.80 9.11 -2.20
C ALA A 34 -3.19 9.70 -0.84
N ALA A 35 -3.60 10.98 -0.78
CA ALA A 35 -4.07 11.63 0.45
C ALA A 35 -5.34 10.94 1.00
N GLU A 36 -6.27 10.58 0.12
CA GLU A 36 -7.47 9.80 0.48
C GLU A 36 -7.10 8.42 1.03
N ALA A 37 -6.13 7.72 0.41
CA ALA A 37 -5.67 6.42 0.88
C ALA A 37 -5.01 6.50 2.27
N VAL A 38 -4.19 7.53 2.51
CA VAL A 38 -3.57 7.78 3.82
C VAL A 38 -4.63 8.10 4.88
N THR A 39 -5.65 8.86 4.51
CA THR A 39 -6.79 9.15 5.39
C THR A 39 -7.59 7.88 5.71
N ALA A 40 -7.79 7.00 4.73
CA ALA A 40 -8.43 5.70 4.94
C ALA A 40 -7.62 4.81 5.89
N LEU A 41 -6.29 4.79 5.77
CA LEU A 41 -5.41 4.08 6.69
C LEU A 41 -5.54 4.61 8.12
N HIS A 42 -5.55 5.93 8.30
CA HIS A 42 -5.79 6.53 9.61
C HIS A 42 -7.12 6.05 10.21
N ALA A 43 -8.18 6.01 9.41
CA ALA A 43 -9.49 5.51 9.87
C ALA A 43 -9.45 4.02 10.27
N VAL A 44 -8.65 3.19 9.61
CA VAL A 44 -8.43 1.79 9.99
C VAL A 44 -7.71 1.69 11.35
N LEU A 45 -6.69 2.53 11.59
CA LEU A 45 -6.01 2.58 12.89
C LEU A 45 -6.98 3.01 14.00
N ASP A 46 -7.81 4.02 13.75
CA ASP A 46 -8.84 4.44 14.70
C ASP A 46 -9.82 3.30 14.99
N ALA A 47 -10.28 2.57 13.96
CA ALA A 47 -11.18 1.44 14.15
C ALA A 47 -10.53 0.33 15.01
N ALA A 48 -9.24 0.03 14.79
CA ALA A 48 -8.51 -0.96 15.58
C ALA A 48 -8.34 -0.51 17.04
N ALA A 49 -8.00 0.76 17.28
CA ALA A 49 -7.86 1.33 18.61
C ALA A 49 -9.20 1.34 19.37
N LEU A 50 -10.28 1.74 18.69
CA LEU A 50 -11.63 1.72 19.24
C LEU A 50 -12.10 0.31 19.59
N ALA A 51 -11.80 -0.68 18.75
CA ALA A 51 -12.16 -2.08 19.01
C ALA A 51 -11.44 -2.64 20.24
N ARG A 52 -10.17 -2.26 20.43
CA ARG A 52 -9.34 -2.77 21.53
C ARG A 52 -9.69 -2.13 22.87
N ASP A 53 -9.70 -0.80 22.91
CA ASP A 53 -9.68 -0.03 24.16
C ASP A 53 -10.74 1.07 24.20
N GLY A 54 -11.57 1.21 23.15
CA GLY A 54 -12.67 2.19 23.09
C GLY A 54 -12.22 3.64 22.87
N SER A 55 -10.93 3.87 22.54
CA SER A 55 -10.38 5.21 22.32
C SER A 55 -9.75 5.33 20.92
N PRO A 56 -9.71 6.53 20.31
CA PRO A 56 -9.11 6.72 18.99
C PRO A 56 -7.60 6.50 19.00
N ALA A 57 -7.00 6.21 17.84
CA ALA A 57 -5.60 5.85 17.72
C ALA A 57 -4.64 6.93 18.23
N GLU A 58 -5.00 8.22 18.06
CA GLU A 58 -4.21 9.35 18.55
C GLU A 58 -4.03 9.38 20.08
N ALA A 59 -4.99 8.83 20.83
CA ALA A 59 -4.97 8.78 22.29
C ALA A 59 -4.09 7.64 22.83
N HIS A 60 -3.70 6.69 21.98
CA HIS A 60 -2.84 5.58 22.37
C HIS A 60 -1.36 5.98 22.39
N VAL A 61 -0.64 5.52 23.42
CA VAL A 61 0.81 5.72 23.55
C VAL A 61 1.58 5.09 22.37
N LEU A 62 1.14 3.91 21.92
CA LEU A 62 1.79 3.18 20.84
C LEU A 62 1.37 3.65 19.45
N LEU A 63 0.07 3.81 19.20
CA LEU A 63 -0.46 4.14 17.86
C LEU A 63 -0.48 5.64 17.57
N GLY A 64 -0.49 6.48 18.60
CA GLY A 64 -0.65 7.93 18.46
C GLY A 64 0.42 8.60 17.60
N PRO A 65 1.72 8.26 17.71
CA PRO A 65 2.74 8.77 16.81
C PRO A 65 2.46 8.43 15.34
N ALA A 66 2.07 7.18 15.04
CA ALA A 66 1.77 6.75 13.68
C ALA A 66 0.51 7.44 13.11
N ALA A 67 -0.56 7.55 13.90
CA ALA A 67 -1.78 8.27 13.53
C ALA A 67 -1.49 9.73 13.14
N ARG A 68 -0.72 10.44 13.97
CA ARG A 68 -0.32 11.83 13.68
C ARG A 68 0.55 11.95 12.43
N LEU A 69 1.47 11.00 12.21
CA LEU A 69 2.30 10.98 11.00
C LEU A 69 1.44 10.80 9.74
N LEU A 70 0.42 9.94 9.76
CA LEU A 70 -0.48 9.75 8.63
C LEU A 70 -1.30 11.01 8.33
N ILE A 71 -1.82 11.69 9.35
CA ILE A 71 -2.53 12.96 9.13
C ILE A 71 -1.60 14.00 8.53
N GLN A 72 -0.36 14.09 9.01
CA GLN A 72 0.62 15.02 8.46
C GLN A 72 0.96 14.68 7.01
N LEU A 73 1.17 13.39 6.71
CA LEU A 73 1.41 12.91 5.35
C LEU A 73 0.26 13.24 4.39
N ALA A 74 -1.00 13.03 4.81
CA ALA A 74 -2.16 13.35 3.99
C ALA A 74 -2.18 14.84 3.61
N ARG A 75 -1.90 15.73 4.58
CA ARG A 75 -1.80 17.18 4.35
C ARG A 75 -0.63 17.54 3.44
N ASP A 76 0.52 16.88 3.62
CA ASP A 76 1.70 17.13 2.82
C ASP A 76 1.52 16.70 1.37
N LEU A 77 0.77 15.62 1.11
CA LEU A 77 0.42 15.14 -0.24
C LEU A 77 -0.52 16.10 -0.98
N GLU A 78 -1.43 16.76 -0.26
CA GLU A 78 -2.31 17.79 -0.82
C GLU A 78 -1.53 19.07 -1.19
N SER A 79 -0.41 19.34 -0.51
CA SER A 79 0.45 20.50 -0.77
C SER A 79 1.41 20.26 -1.95
N GLU A 80 1.37 21.14 -2.96
CA GLU A 80 2.24 21.07 -4.16
C GLU A 80 3.74 21.21 -3.88
N ALA A 81 4.13 21.61 -2.67
CA ALA A 81 5.49 22.02 -2.34
C ALA A 81 6.45 20.88 -1.93
N ASN A 82 5.99 19.64 -1.76
CA ASN A 82 6.78 18.61 -1.07
C ASN A 82 7.31 17.49 -1.97
N SER A 83 8.57 17.62 -2.36
CA SER A 83 9.41 16.56 -2.95
C SER A 83 9.76 15.41 -1.99
N HIS A 84 9.32 15.47 -0.72
CA HIS A 84 9.60 14.46 0.31
C HIS A 84 8.62 13.27 0.31
N ALA A 85 7.58 13.31 -0.53
CA ALA A 85 6.51 12.30 -0.54
C ALA A 85 7.04 10.86 -0.77
N GLU A 86 8.04 10.68 -1.63
CA GLU A 86 8.61 9.36 -1.94
C GLU A 86 9.37 8.76 -0.74
N SER A 87 10.20 9.58 -0.08
CA SER A 87 10.90 9.17 1.16
C SER A 87 9.93 8.79 2.26
N LEU A 88 8.81 9.52 2.37
CA LEU A 88 7.78 9.28 3.37
C LEU A 88 6.98 8.01 3.08
N LEU A 89 6.68 7.72 1.80
CA LEU A 89 6.04 6.46 1.38
C LEU A 89 6.91 5.25 1.74
N VAL A 90 8.23 5.33 1.54
CA VAL A 90 9.16 4.27 1.96
C VAL A 90 9.15 4.09 3.49
N ALA A 91 9.13 5.18 4.25
CA ALA A 91 9.04 5.12 5.71
C ALA A 91 7.73 4.49 6.18
N VAL A 92 6.60 4.80 5.54
CA VAL A 92 5.29 4.18 5.83
C VAL A 92 5.31 2.70 5.50
N ALA A 93 5.84 2.29 4.34
CA ALA A 93 5.93 0.87 3.98
C ALA A 93 6.70 0.06 5.03
N ARG A 94 7.85 0.57 5.50
CA ARG A 94 8.62 -0.07 6.59
C ARG A 94 7.83 -0.16 7.90
N ALA A 95 7.14 0.92 8.28
CA ALA A 95 6.33 0.91 9.50
C ALA A 95 5.16 -0.09 9.42
N VAL A 96 4.57 -0.27 8.22
CA VAL A 96 3.54 -1.28 7.97
C VAL A 96 4.12 -2.69 8.10
N ASP A 97 5.30 -2.96 7.53
CA ASP A 97 5.97 -4.25 7.67
C ASP A 97 6.28 -4.59 9.14
N ASP A 98 6.72 -3.60 9.92
CA ASP A 98 6.96 -3.75 11.36
C ASP A 98 5.67 -4.09 12.14
N GLU A 99 4.53 -3.47 11.79
CA GLU A 99 3.24 -3.79 12.38
C GLU A 99 2.73 -5.17 11.94
N VAL A 100 2.90 -5.55 10.67
CA VAL A 100 2.56 -6.91 10.19
C VAL A 100 3.29 -7.95 11.01
N ALA A 101 4.60 -7.81 11.21
CA ALA A 101 5.39 -8.74 12.01
C ALA A 101 4.91 -8.84 13.46
N ARG A 102 4.50 -7.71 14.07
CA ARG A 102 3.90 -7.70 15.41
C ARG A 102 2.57 -8.45 15.45
N TRP A 103 1.67 -8.13 14.51
CA TRP A 103 0.33 -8.70 14.47
C TRP A 103 0.33 -10.18 14.07
N GLU A 104 1.30 -10.66 13.30
CA GLU A 104 1.49 -12.09 13.01
C GLU A 104 1.72 -12.91 14.29
N GLN A 105 2.48 -12.36 15.25
CA GLN A 105 2.70 -13.02 16.53
C GLN A 105 1.41 -13.05 17.37
N SER A 106 0.65 -11.95 17.41
CA SER A 106 -0.60 -11.85 18.18
C SER A 106 -1.76 -12.66 17.57
N ALA A 107 -1.85 -12.74 16.24
CA ALA A 107 -2.93 -13.39 15.51
C ALA A 107 -2.98 -14.93 15.65
N ARG A 108 -1.93 -15.54 16.21
CA ARG A 108 -1.90 -16.98 16.50
C ARG A 108 -2.97 -17.34 17.53
N ASP A 109 -3.06 -16.54 18.59
CA ASP A 109 -3.89 -16.85 19.76
C ASP A 109 -5.14 -15.96 19.85
N ASP A 110 -5.14 -14.80 19.18
CA ASP A 110 -6.23 -13.82 19.19
C ASP A 110 -6.96 -13.75 17.83
N THR A 111 -8.28 -13.93 17.84
CA THR A 111 -9.10 -13.91 16.62
C THR A 111 -9.33 -12.50 16.09
N ASP A 112 -9.40 -11.49 16.96
CA ASP A 112 -9.58 -10.09 16.56
C ASP A 112 -8.29 -9.54 15.95
N ALA A 113 -7.14 -9.96 16.49
CA ALA A 113 -5.83 -9.69 15.90
C ALA A 113 -5.70 -10.18 14.43
N ARG A 114 -6.40 -11.25 14.04
CA ARG A 114 -6.40 -11.72 12.63
C ARG A 114 -7.09 -10.76 11.68
N ALA A 115 -8.14 -10.07 12.13
CA ALA A 115 -8.83 -9.08 11.33
C ALA A 115 -7.91 -7.87 11.08
N VAL A 116 -7.21 -7.43 12.13
CA VAL A 116 -6.22 -6.35 12.06
C VAL A 116 -5.05 -6.74 11.15
N LEU A 117 -4.50 -7.94 11.30
CA LEU A 117 -3.44 -8.45 10.43
C LEU A 117 -3.85 -8.45 8.95
N ARG A 118 -5.07 -8.90 8.62
CA ARG A 118 -5.56 -8.85 7.23
C ARG A 118 -5.64 -7.42 6.68
N ALA A 119 -6.00 -6.45 7.51
CA ALA A 119 -6.03 -5.06 7.09
C ALA A 119 -4.62 -4.53 6.78
N PHE A 120 -3.64 -4.81 7.63
CA PHE A 120 -2.23 -4.43 7.38
C PHE A 120 -1.63 -5.14 6.17
N LEU A 121 -1.95 -6.42 5.96
CA LEU A 121 -1.54 -7.14 4.75
C LEU A 121 -2.14 -6.51 3.49
N GLY A 122 -3.44 -6.21 3.48
CA GLY A 122 -4.08 -5.54 2.35
C GLY A 122 -3.49 -4.15 2.05
N LEU A 123 -3.14 -3.41 3.09
CA LEU A 123 -2.43 -2.14 2.95
C LEU A 123 -1.04 -2.30 2.34
N ARG A 124 -0.28 -3.31 2.77
CA ARG A 124 1.04 -3.60 2.20
C ARG A 124 0.94 -3.89 0.70
N GLU A 125 -0.03 -4.70 0.28
CA GLU A 125 -0.26 -4.97 -1.15
C GLU A 125 -0.60 -3.69 -1.92
N LEU A 126 -1.41 -2.79 -1.35
CA LEU A 126 -1.70 -1.49 -1.98
C LEU A 126 -0.44 -0.63 -2.15
N LEU A 127 0.44 -0.60 -1.14
CA LEU A 127 1.71 0.12 -1.22
C LEU A 127 2.63 -0.45 -2.30
N TRP A 128 2.62 -1.77 -2.50
CA TRP A 128 3.38 -2.43 -3.57
C TRP A 128 2.87 -2.08 -4.96
N GLU A 129 1.54 -2.02 -5.16
CA GLU A 129 0.94 -1.60 -6.44
C GLU A 129 1.29 -0.14 -6.79
N VAL A 130 1.56 0.70 -5.79
CA VAL A 130 2.00 2.10 -5.97
C VAL A 130 3.51 2.20 -6.23
N GLY A 131 4.23 1.07 -6.31
CA GLY A 131 5.65 1.03 -6.67
C GLY A 131 6.60 1.21 -5.49
N VAL A 132 6.10 1.19 -4.26
CA VAL A 132 6.94 1.21 -3.04
C VAL A 132 7.47 -0.21 -2.80
N ARG A 133 8.39 -0.67 -3.65
CA ARG A 133 9.22 -1.84 -3.34
C ARG A 133 10.41 -1.38 -2.52
N ASP A 134 10.63 -1.99 -1.35
CA ASP A 134 11.96 -1.93 -0.74
C ASP A 134 12.89 -2.80 -1.61
N PRO A 135 13.94 -2.25 -2.25
CA PRO A 135 14.89 -3.06 -3.01
C PRO A 135 15.66 -4.04 -2.12
N SER A 136 15.58 -3.90 -0.78
CA SER A 136 16.29 -4.73 0.19
C SER A 136 15.58 -6.05 0.52
N SER A 137 14.32 -6.23 0.09
CA SER A 137 13.57 -7.48 0.32
C SER A 137 14.04 -8.65 -0.57
N ASP A 138 14.91 -8.39 -1.55
CA ASP A 138 15.41 -9.39 -2.52
C ASP A 138 16.73 -10.08 -2.08
N THR A 139 17.34 -9.67 -0.96
CA THR A 139 18.52 -10.37 -0.42
C THR A 139 18.12 -11.57 0.42
N GLY A 140 17.66 -12.63 -0.26
CA GLY A 140 17.14 -13.80 0.43
C GLY A 140 17.12 -15.12 -0.33
N SER A 141 17.88 -15.31 -1.43
CA SER A 141 18.24 -16.67 -1.87
C SER A 141 19.32 -16.74 -2.99
N ASP A 142 20.41 -15.96 -2.93
CA ASP A 142 21.62 -16.31 -3.71
C ASP A 142 22.59 -17.09 -2.83
N GLY A 143 22.14 -18.26 -2.42
CA GLY A 143 22.96 -19.28 -1.78
C GLY A 143 23.86 -19.93 -2.82
N THR A 144 25.05 -19.38 -3.01
CA THR A 144 26.33 -20.08 -3.20
C THR A 144 26.22 -21.57 -3.58
N HIS A 145 25.86 -21.88 -4.82
CA HIS A 145 26.11 -23.21 -5.39
C HIS A 145 27.33 -23.17 -6.33
N ARG A 146 28.47 -23.36 -5.66
CA ARG A 146 29.74 -23.92 -6.14
C ARG A 146 29.61 -24.72 -7.47
N PRO A 147 30.33 -24.38 -8.56
CA PRO A 147 30.33 -25.19 -9.77
C PRO A 147 31.23 -26.41 -9.57
N GLY A 148 30.65 -27.48 -9.03
CA GLY A 148 31.29 -28.79 -8.88
C GLY A 148 30.51 -29.85 -9.65
N GLN A 149 30.97 -30.13 -10.87
CA GLN A 149 30.89 -31.43 -11.56
C GLN A 149 29.75 -32.40 -11.15
N ARG A 150 28.79 -32.62 -12.06
CA ARG A 150 28.22 -33.96 -12.31
C ARG A 150 27.64 -34.09 -13.71
N THR A 151 27.99 -35.22 -14.30
CA THR A 151 27.78 -35.74 -15.65
C THR A 151 26.33 -36.05 -16.03
N ARG A 152 26.04 -35.86 -17.34
CA ARG A 152 25.13 -36.63 -18.22
C ARG A 152 23.67 -36.86 -17.79
N SER A 153 22.74 -36.30 -18.56
CA SER A 153 21.99 -37.05 -19.59
C SER A 153 20.99 -36.14 -20.30
N ALA A 154 21.02 -36.15 -21.64
CA ALA A 154 20.11 -35.40 -22.48
C ALA A 154 18.70 -36.02 -22.45
N PRO A 155 17.61 -35.22 -22.44
CA PRO A 155 16.28 -35.73 -22.73
C PRO A 155 16.12 -35.88 -24.25
N ARG A 156 16.11 -37.14 -24.70
CA ARG A 156 15.82 -37.55 -26.07
C ARG A 156 14.34 -37.27 -26.38
N VAL A 157 14.07 -36.26 -27.21
CA VAL A 157 12.74 -36.02 -27.78
C VAL A 157 12.46 -37.12 -28.81
N GLN A 158 11.58 -38.07 -28.45
CA GLN A 158 11.07 -39.07 -29.37
C GLN A 158 9.81 -38.52 -30.02
N ARG A 159 9.92 -38.08 -31.29
CA ARG A 159 8.75 -37.73 -32.10
C ARG A 159 8.12 -39.04 -32.59
N VAL A 160 6.89 -39.28 -32.14
CA VAL A 160 6.03 -40.34 -32.65
C VAL A 160 5.40 -39.81 -33.95
N SER A 161 5.64 -40.49 -35.06
CA SER A 161 4.87 -40.27 -36.29
C SER A 161 3.46 -40.81 -36.08
N VAL A 162 2.45 -39.97 -36.27
CA VAL A 162 1.06 -40.39 -36.39
C VAL A 162 0.79 -40.53 -37.87
N GLU A 163 0.60 -41.77 -38.34
CA GLU A 163 0.03 -42.03 -39.66
C GLU A 163 -1.47 -41.71 -39.62
N GLY A 164 -1.91 -40.91 -40.59
CA GLY A 164 -3.30 -40.52 -40.84
C GLY A 164 -3.37 -39.64 -42.08
#